data_AF-A0A315W1S5-F1
#
_entry.id   AF-A0A315W1S5-F1
#
_cell.length_a   1.000
_cell.length_b   1.000
_cell.length_c   1.000
_cell.angle_alpha   90.00
_cell.angle_beta   90.00
_cell.angle_gamma   90.00
#
_symmetry.space_group_name_H-M   'P 1'
#
loop_
_entity.id
_entity.type
_entity.pdbx_description
1 polymer ?
#
loop_
_entity_poly.entity_id
_entity_poly.type
_entity_poly.pdbx_seq_one_letter_code
_entity_poly.pdbx_strand_id
1 'polypeptide(L)'
;MKKLWGKMSKRVQRMDSTKPLMQNNNDYDDEIVKNNHATSGDDFLCQIRDHFDALLQNISTTKSWTVLTNWVSQRYVEVRDSLGKILDADRTQIDYSEETYAQLYVDVIQCVNAMPKLVQEKRLLSIEVKKVCFQELQSFVERYNSEQVEILHKKAEAWRENPETLWVFLKTLKTCIELRQHIQAEGCARAGSVDETKKTLEELEGLTLDLTKKIATELAESCLKDYFKSASRSSGCFLLRQPGERDCELFDSLRNHFPKVPYALDEQTIVMNEVYKVVAHSYLKHVLQKSHPILKKQWRSDVGKAVKEDADELHNTISDLAPGVQKWNRLLLVIQEVSNCKDLDSYKLTIALKQEEIEKQSEDQELVTKLLRWRGLPEGQVREVLDALPGRPPRPKSKPLVLRFSCCRCCR
;
A
#
# COMPACT_ATOMS: atom_id res chain seq x y z
N MET A 1 27.18 15.34 29.21
CA MET A 1 27.24 14.10 28.41
C MET A 1 27.21 14.43 26.92
N LYS A 2 28.32 14.95 26.36
CA LYS A 2 28.37 15.53 25.01
C LYS A 2 29.66 15.18 24.25
N LYS A 3 30.33 14.06 24.57
CA LYS A 3 31.68 13.77 24.04
C LYS A 3 31.98 12.30 23.67
N LEU A 4 30.97 11.45 23.47
CA LEU A 4 31.21 10.04 23.10
C LEU A 4 30.59 9.56 21.78
N TRP A 5 29.93 10.41 20.99
CA TRP A 5 29.26 9.98 19.74
C TRP A 5 29.89 10.54 18.45
N GLY A 6 31.17 10.93 18.50
CA GLY A 6 31.93 11.41 17.34
C GLY A 6 32.73 10.35 16.57
N LYS A 7 32.57 9.04 16.88
CA LYS A 7 33.48 8.00 16.35
C LYS A 7 32.83 6.79 15.65
N MET A 8 31.52 6.79 15.42
CA MET A 8 30.88 5.73 14.60
C MET A 8 30.28 6.23 13.28
N SER A 9 30.76 7.37 12.77
CA SER A 9 30.52 7.77 11.38
C SER A 9 31.74 7.40 10.54
N LYS A 10 31.69 6.20 9.93
CA LYS A 10 32.37 5.75 8.69
C LYS A 10 32.57 4.23 8.75
N ARG A 11 31.66 3.48 8.13
CA ARG A 11 31.93 2.25 7.34
C ARG A 11 30.61 1.55 7.01
N VAL A 12 29.98 1.94 5.90
CA VAL A 12 29.37 1.01 4.94
C VAL A 12 29.49 1.67 3.56
N GLN A 13 30.59 1.41 2.87
CA GLN A 13 30.69 1.58 1.43
C GLN A 13 30.80 0.18 0.81
N ARG A 14 29.91 -0.07 -0.16
CA ARG A 14 30.00 -0.97 -1.31
C ARG A 14 30.93 -2.18 -1.19
N MET A 15 30.33 -3.37 -1.23
CA MET A 15 31.04 -4.58 -1.63
C MET A 15 30.71 -4.90 -3.09
N ASP A 16 31.73 -4.80 -3.94
CA ASP A 16 31.82 -5.49 -5.22
C ASP A 16 33.17 -6.25 -5.27
N SER A 17 33.07 -7.54 -5.60
CA SER A 17 34.03 -8.38 -6.33
C SER A 17 35.45 -8.74 -5.79
N THR A 18 35.68 -10.07 -5.78
CA THR A 18 36.88 -10.87 -6.12
C THR A 18 38.30 -10.60 -5.53
N LYS A 19 38.73 -11.60 -4.72
CA LYS A 19 40.08 -12.23 -4.60
C LYS A 19 41.27 -11.46 -3.95
N PRO A 20 42.28 -12.21 -3.42
CA PRO A 20 42.95 -11.89 -2.15
C PRO A 20 44.45 -11.56 -2.30
N LEU A 21 45.04 -10.89 -1.29
CA LEU A 21 46.48 -10.86 -1.07
C LEU A 21 46.83 -10.82 0.42
N MET A 22 47.93 -11.49 0.73
CA MET A 22 48.48 -11.85 2.03
C MET A 22 49.26 -10.71 2.74
N GLN A 23 49.54 -11.01 4.01
CA GLN A 23 50.79 -10.76 4.76
C GLN A 23 50.92 -9.51 5.65
N ASN A 24 50.91 -9.82 6.96
CA ASN A 24 51.99 -9.65 7.93
C ASN A 24 52.10 -8.40 8.81
N ASN A 25 52.36 -8.74 10.09
CA ASN A 25 53.13 -8.06 11.14
C ASN A 25 52.43 -6.90 11.87
N ASN A 26 52.65 -6.66 13.15
CA ASN A 26 53.05 -7.41 14.34
C ASN A 26 53.05 -6.34 15.45
N ASP A 27 52.87 -6.78 16.70
CA ASP A 27 53.41 -6.18 17.93
C ASP A 27 53.14 -4.68 18.21
N TYR A 28 52.24 -4.45 19.16
CA TYR A 28 52.55 -3.61 20.31
C TYR A 28 51.70 -4.09 21.50
N ASP A 29 52.32 -4.91 22.35
CA ASP A 29 51.88 -5.10 23.72
C ASP A 29 52.32 -3.90 24.57
N ASP A 30 51.41 -3.54 25.47
CA ASP A 30 51.61 -3.42 26.92
C ASP A 30 51.33 -2.08 27.61
N GLU A 31 50.50 -2.25 28.63
CA GLU A 31 50.26 -1.48 29.83
C GLU A 31 49.93 0.01 29.72
N ILE A 32 48.68 0.35 30.07
CA ILE A 32 48.35 0.99 31.36
C ILE A 32 46.83 1.18 31.41
N VAL A 33 46.19 0.55 32.39
CA VAL A 33 45.13 1.02 33.31
C VAL A 33 44.37 -0.21 33.81
N LYS A 34 44.87 -0.77 34.92
CA LYS A 34 44.05 -1.52 35.87
C LYS A 34 42.99 -0.59 36.46
N ASN A 35 41.85 -1.19 36.77
CA ASN A 35 40.71 -0.67 37.53
C ASN A 35 39.63 0.02 36.70
N ASN A 36 38.75 -0.80 36.13
CA ASN A 36 37.31 -0.73 36.37
C ASN A 36 36.69 -2.08 35.97
N HIS A 37 36.35 -2.91 36.96
CA HIS A 37 35.49 -4.07 36.76
C HIS A 37 34.08 -3.57 36.38
N ALA A 38 33.88 -3.32 35.09
CA ALA A 38 32.57 -3.44 34.47
C ALA A 38 32.51 -4.87 33.95
N THR A 39 31.67 -5.71 34.56
CA THR A 39 31.29 -7.01 34.02
C THR A 39 30.81 -6.80 32.59
N SER A 40 31.63 -7.23 31.63
CA SER A 40 31.33 -7.19 30.22
C SER A 40 30.00 -7.92 29.99
N GLY A 41 29.19 -7.50 29.03
CA GLY A 41 28.00 -8.26 28.61
C GLY A 41 28.33 -9.72 28.29
N ASP A 42 29.58 -9.99 27.90
CA ASP A 42 30.10 -11.33 27.65
C ASP A 42 30.30 -12.17 28.94
N ASP A 43 30.64 -11.56 30.08
CA ASP A 43 30.74 -12.24 31.37
C ASP A 43 29.37 -12.65 31.90
N PHE A 44 28.35 -11.80 31.68
CA PHE A 44 26.96 -12.11 32.04
C PHE A 44 26.37 -13.22 31.16
N LEU A 45 26.67 -13.20 29.86
CA LEU A 45 26.23 -14.23 28.92
C LEU A 45 26.94 -15.58 29.16
N CYS A 46 28.22 -15.57 29.54
CA CYS A 46 28.95 -16.80 29.91
C CYS A 46 28.41 -17.41 31.21
N GLN A 47 28.14 -16.60 32.24
CA GLN A 47 27.54 -17.09 33.48
C GLN A 47 26.14 -17.69 33.26
N ILE A 48 25.33 -17.11 32.38
CA ILE A 48 24.02 -17.67 32.01
C ILE A 48 24.19 -19.02 31.33
N ARG A 49 25.10 -19.16 30.36
CA ARG A 49 25.35 -20.41 29.65
C ARG A 49 25.79 -21.53 30.60
N ASP A 50 26.71 -21.24 31.51
CA ASP A 50 27.25 -22.24 32.44
C ASP A 50 26.20 -22.70 33.48
N HIS A 51 25.37 -21.78 33.99
CA HIS A 51 24.23 -22.13 34.84
C HIS A 51 23.20 -22.99 34.09
N PHE A 52 23.00 -22.72 32.81
CA PHE A 52 22.05 -23.42 31.96
C PHE A 52 22.50 -24.83 31.61
N ASP A 53 23.79 -25.02 31.31
CA ASP A 53 24.36 -26.35 31.07
C ASP A 53 24.33 -27.22 32.34
N ALA A 54 24.56 -26.63 33.51
CA ALA A 54 24.41 -27.32 34.79
C ALA A 54 22.94 -27.74 35.09
N LEU A 55 21.96 -26.94 34.69
CA LEU A 55 20.52 -27.25 34.82
C LEU A 55 20.07 -28.34 33.83
N LEU A 56 20.61 -28.32 32.62
CA LEU A 56 20.24 -29.27 31.56
C LEU A 56 20.92 -30.64 31.71
N GLN A 57 22.04 -30.73 32.41
CA GLN A 57 22.62 -32.04 32.78
C GLN A 57 21.77 -32.79 33.83
N ASN A 58 20.81 -32.12 34.49
CA ASN A 58 20.00 -32.67 35.59
C ASN A 58 18.49 -32.81 35.27
N ILE A 59 18.08 -32.84 33.99
CA ILE A 59 16.66 -32.83 33.55
C ILE A 59 15.85 -34.04 34.07
N SER A 60 16.47 -35.08 34.61
CA SER A 60 15.80 -36.26 35.18
C SER A 60 15.09 -36.02 36.51
N THR A 61 15.13 -34.81 37.09
CA THR A 61 14.42 -34.50 38.35
C THR A 61 13.33 -33.43 38.17
N THR A 62 12.21 -33.61 38.88
CA THR A 62 11.09 -32.67 38.91
C THR A 62 11.52 -31.24 39.28
N LYS A 63 12.58 -31.10 40.09
CA LYS A 63 13.16 -29.80 40.48
C LYS A 63 13.80 -29.05 39.31
N SER A 64 14.55 -29.73 38.45
CA SER A 64 15.14 -29.12 37.25
C SER A 64 14.07 -28.61 36.29
N TRP A 65 12.93 -29.32 36.22
CA TRP A 65 11.83 -28.91 35.37
C TRP A 65 11.13 -27.65 35.90
N THR A 66 10.92 -27.54 37.21
CA THR A 66 10.39 -26.32 37.86
C THR A 66 11.30 -25.10 37.68
N VAL A 67 12.62 -25.30 37.74
CA VAL A 67 13.58 -24.20 37.54
C VAL A 67 13.57 -23.71 36.08
N LEU A 68 13.53 -24.63 35.12
CA LEU A 68 13.39 -24.30 33.70
C LEU A 68 12.06 -23.58 33.43
N THR A 69 10.93 -24.05 33.94
CA THR A 69 9.63 -23.38 33.76
C THR A 69 9.61 -21.99 34.40
N ASN A 70 10.26 -21.80 35.55
CA ASN A 70 10.36 -20.48 36.19
C ASN A 70 11.26 -19.53 35.40
N TRP A 71 12.42 -20.01 34.91
CA TRP A 71 13.32 -19.22 34.06
C TRP A 71 12.60 -18.78 32.79
N VAL A 72 11.95 -19.73 32.13
CA VAL A 72 11.15 -19.54 30.94
C VAL A 72 10.04 -18.50 31.21
N SER A 73 9.31 -18.61 32.34
CA SER A 73 8.27 -17.66 32.75
C SER A 73 8.77 -16.24 33.02
N GLN A 74 9.90 -16.10 33.72
CA GLN A 74 10.50 -14.80 34.03
C GLN A 74 10.90 -14.07 32.74
N ARG A 75 11.50 -14.81 31.80
CA ARG A 75 11.91 -14.30 30.50
C ARG A 75 10.74 -13.87 29.61
N TYR A 76 9.56 -14.44 29.81
CA TYR A 76 8.35 -13.99 29.11
C TYR A 76 7.85 -12.63 29.59
N VAL A 77 7.88 -12.38 30.90
CA VAL A 77 7.54 -11.07 31.44
C VAL A 77 8.47 -10.00 30.84
N GLU A 78 9.77 -10.31 30.74
CA GLU A 78 10.75 -9.40 30.12
C GLU A 78 10.44 -9.09 28.64
N VAL A 79 10.07 -10.10 27.83
CA VAL A 79 9.69 -9.91 26.43
C VAL A 79 8.42 -9.06 26.32
N ARG A 80 7.39 -9.40 27.10
CA ARG A 80 6.11 -8.67 27.11
C ARG A 80 6.30 -7.20 27.49
N ASP A 81 7.06 -6.94 28.55
CA ASP A 81 7.35 -5.59 29.04
C ASP A 81 8.18 -4.80 28.02
N SER A 82 9.12 -5.47 27.34
CA SER A 82 9.93 -4.85 26.30
C SER A 82 9.08 -4.47 25.08
N LEU A 83 8.21 -5.37 24.61
CA LEU A 83 7.27 -5.08 23.53
C LEU A 83 6.29 -3.96 23.90
N GLY A 84 5.85 -3.90 25.17
CA GLY A 84 5.06 -2.79 25.68
C GLY A 84 5.79 -1.45 25.60
N LYS A 85 7.05 -1.41 26.04
CA LYS A 85 7.89 -0.20 25.97
C LYS A 85 8.17 0.23 24.53
N ILE A 86 8.38 -0.72 23.62
CA ILE A 86 8.57 -0.43 22.19
C ILE A 86 7.32 0.24 21.62
N LEU A 87 6.13 -0.28 21.93
CA LEU A 87 4.86 0.32 21.50
C LEU A 87 4.67 1.72 22.09
N ASP A 88 4.97 1.90 23.38
CA ASP A 88 4.89 3.21 24.04
C ASP A 88 5.87 4.23 23.45
N ALA A 89 7.08 3.80 23.10
CA ALA A 89 8.05 4.65 22.43
C ALA A 89 7.52 5.12 21.07
N ASP A 90 6.96 4.20 20.27
CA ASP A 90 6.35 4.52 18.97
C ASP A 90 5.22 5.55 19.09
N ARG A 91 4.37 5.43 20.12
CA ARG A 91 3.28 6.41 20.38
C ARG A 91 3.78 7.82 20.65
N THR A 92 4.91 7.95 21.33
CA THR A 92 5.48 9.25 21.72
C THR A 92 6.41 9.84 20.66
N GLN A 93 6.59 9.13 19.56
CA GLN A 93 7.53 9.51 18.52
C GLN A 93 6.93 10.58 17.60
N ILE A 94 7.65 11.71 17.49
CA ILE A 94 7.25 12.89 16.71
C ILE A 94 8.16 13.10 15.48
N ASP A 95 9.24 12.32 15.37
CA ASP A 95 10.20 12.43 14.28
C ASP A 95 9.72 11.71 13.00
N TYR A 96 10.09 12.23 11.84
CA TYR A 96 9.72 11.72 10.51
C TYR A 96 10.97 11.26 9.72
N SER A 97 11.96 10.71 10.42
CA SER A 97 13.18 10.16 9.84
C SER A 97 12.99 8.74 9.30
N GLU A 98 13.92 8.32 8.44
CA GLU A 98 14.01 6.93 7.94
C GLU A 98 14.19 5.91 9.08
N GLU A 99 14.98 6.26 10.10
CA GLU A 99 15.19 5.40 11.27
C GLU A 99 13.87 5.18 12.01
N THR A 100 13.15 6.27 12.29
CA THR A 100 11.83 6.25 12.94
C THR A 100 10.77 5.47 12.14
N TYR A 101 10.87 5.52 10.81
CA TYR A 101 9.98 4.78 9.93
C TYR A 101 10.14 3.26 10.08
N ALA A 102 11.38 2.80 10.29
CA ALA A 102 11.70 1.39 10.44
C ALA A 102 11.70 0.86 11.89
N GLN A 103 11.85 1.76 12.86
CA GLN A 103 12.16 1.42 14.25
C GLN A 103 11.23 0.36 14.86
N LEU A 104 9.91 0.55 14.72
CA LEU A 104 8.92 -0.28 15.39
C LEU A 104 9.04 -1.76 15.00
N TYR A 105 8.97 -2.09 13.71
CA TYR A 105 9.02 -3.49 13.28
C TYR A 105 10.40 -4.10 13.53
N VAL A 106 11.47 -3.32 13.37
CA VAL A 106 12.85 -3.76 13.65
C VAL A 106 12.98 -4.15 15.12
N ASP A 107 12.56 -3.30 16.04
CA ASP A 107 12.67 -3.54 17.48
C ASP A 107 11.82 -4.72 17.93
N VAL A 108 10.60 -4.85 17.41
CA VAL A 108 9.72 -5.99 17.68
C VAL A 108 10.38 -7.29 17.22
N ILE A 109 10.86 -7.35 15.97
CA ILE A 109 11.52 -8.54 15.42
C ILE A 109 12.79 -8.87 16.21
N GLN A 110 13.60 -7.87 16.56
CA GLN A 110 14.81 -8.08 17.35
C GLN A 110 14.48 -8.61 18.75
N CYS A 111 13.47 -8.05 19.42
CA CYS A 111 13.03 -8.48 20.74
C CYS A 111 12.54 -9.93 20.73
N VAL A 112 11.67 -10.28 19.78
CA VAL A 112 11.11 -11.65 19.64
C VAL A 112 12.20 -12.67 19.30
N ASN A 113 13.22 -12.29 18.52
CA ASN A 113 14.29 -13.20 18.12
C ASN A 113 15.46 -13.30 19.10
N ALA A 114 15.62 -12.34 20.02
CA ALA A 114 16.73 -12.35 20.97
C ALA A 114 16.70 -13.62 21.85
N MET A 115 15.53 -13.98 22.36
CA MET A 115 15.39 -15.08 23.31
C MET A 115 15.60 -16.47 22.68
N PRO A 116 15.01 -16.80 21.52
CA PRO A 116 15.31 -18.04 20.81
C PRO A 116 16.79 -18.25 20.48
N LYS A 117 17.53 -17.17 20.20
CA LYS A 117 18.97 -17.23 19.89
C LYS A 117 19.80 -17.62 21.11
N LEU A 118 19.43 -17.17 22.31
CA LEU A 118 20.15 -17.50 23.56
C LEU A 118 20.09 -18.99 23.92
N VAL A 119 19.04 -19.69 23.50
CA VAL A 119 18.81 -21.11 23.81
C VAL A 119 18.94 -22.01 22.57
N GLN A 120 19.49 -21.49 21.47
CA GLN A 120 19.52 -22.16 20.17
C GLN A 120 20.26 -23.50 20.21
N GLU A 121 21.30 -23.61 21.03
CA GLU A 121 22.08 -24.84 21.23
C GLU A 121 21.24 -25.99 21.82
N LYS A 122 20.07 -25.68 22.41
CA LYS A 122 19.18 -26.64 23.07
C LYS A 122 17.85 -26.71 22.33
N ARG A 123 17.82 -27.58 21.32
CA ARG A 123 16.72 -27.71 20.33
C ARG A 123 15.31 -27.72 20.94
N LEU A 124 15.04 -28.52 21.98
CA LEU A 124 13.71 -28.61 22.59
C LEU A 124 13.27 -27.33 23.29
N LEU A 125 14.21 -26.69 23.99
CA LEU A 125 13.94 -25.46 24.72
C LEU A 125 13.83 -24.27 23.78
N SER A 126 14.62 -24.26 22.69
CA SER A 126 14.49 -23.30 21.60
C SER A 126 13.09 -23.36 20.97
N ILE A 127 12.53 -24.55 20.75
CA ILE A 127 11.17 -24.70 20.22
C ILE A 127 10.12 -24.11 21.18
N GLU A 128 10.22 -24.39 22.48
CA GLU A 128 9.24 -23.90 23.46
C GLU A 128 9.35 -22.38 23.66
N VAL A 129 10.57 -21.84 23.74
CA VAL A 129 10.81 -20.40 23.83
C VAL A 129 10.31 -19.68 22.58
N LYS A 130 10.58 -20.22 21.37
CA LYS A 130 10.02 -19.66 20.12
C LYS A 130 8.50 -19.59 20.16
N LYS A 131 7.85 -20.68 20.54
CA LYS A 131 6.39 -20.76 20.59
C LYS A 131 5.79 -19.66 21.48
N VAL A 132 6.39 -19.39 22.63
CA VAL A 132 5.87 -18.34 23.52
C VAL A 132 6.25 -16.94 23.07
N CYS A 133 7.46 -16.73 22.53
CA CYS A 133 7.80 -15.46 21.88
C CYS A 133 6.81 -15.11 20.76
N PHE A 134 6.33 -16.11 20.02
CA PHE A 134 5.27 -15.96 19.03
C PHE A 134 3.91 -15.63 19.63
N GLN A 135 3.54 -16.20 20.78
CA GLN A 135 2.31 -15.84 21.49
C GLN A 135 2.34 -14.37 21.96
N GLU A 136 3.48 -13.91 22.47
CA GLU A 136 3.64 -12.51 22.86
C GLU A 136 3.67 -11.57 21.65
N LEU A 137 4.22 -12.00 20.51
CA LEU A 137 4.11 -11.28 19.24
C LEU A 137 2.65 -11.17 18.79
N GLN A 138 1.86 -12.24 18.90
CA GLN A 138 0.42 -12.19 18.62
C GLN A 138 -0.28 -11.16 19.51
N SER A 139 -0.07 -11.22 20.83
CA SER A 139 -0.66 -10.24 21.77
C SER A 139 -0.16 -8.81 21.54
N PHE A 140 1.05 -8.64 20.99
CA PHE A 140 1.53 -7.34 20.54
C PHE A 140 0.75 -6.87 19.29
N VAL A 141 0.59 -7.72 18.27
CA VAL A 141 -0.15 -7.39 17.04
C VAL A 141 -1.60 -7.02 17.34
N GLU A 142 -2.27 -7.73 18.24
CA GLU A 142 -3.65 -7.43 18.66
C GLU A 142 -3.77 -6.03 19.30
N ARG A 143 -2.83 -5.66 20.16
CA ARG A 143 -2.75 -4.31 20.78
C ARG A 143 -2.43 -3.24 19.75
N TYR A 144 -1.39 -3.47 18.95
CA TYR A 144 -0.98 -2.57 17.87
C TYR A 144 -2.14 -2.31 16.92
N ASN A 145 -2.86 -3.35 16.48
CA ASN A 145 -4.01 -3.22 15.60
C ASN A 145 -5.11 -2.36 16.24
N SER A 146 -5.49 -2.65 17.48
CA SER A 146 -6.54 -1.89 18.18
C SER A 146 -6.24 -0.39 18.25
N GLU A 147 -4.98 -0.04 18.50
CA GLU A 147 -4.53 1.35 18.59
C GLU A 147 -4.38 2.03 17.23
N GLN A 148 -3.80 1.32 16.26
CA GLN A 148 -3.58 1.88 14.92
C GLN A 148 -4.88 2.10 14.17
N VAL A 149 -5.90 1.26 14.35
CA VAL A 149 -7.23 1.49 13.79
C VAL A 149 -7.76 2.86 14.21
N GLU A 150 -7.67 3.21 15.49
CA GLU A 150 -8.12 4.53 15.97
C GLU A 150 -7.27 5.68 15.42
N ILE A 151 -5.94 5.51 15.39
CA ILE A 151 -5.01 6.52 14.88
C ILE A 151 -5.27 6.79 13.40
N LEU A 152 -5.38 5.73 12.60
CA LEU A 152 -5.65 5.82 11.17
C LEU A 152 -6.98 6.52 10.90
N HIS A 153 -8.04 6.18 11.63
CA HIS A 153 -9.33 6.86 11.49
C HIS A 153 -9.23 8.36 11.83
N LYS A 154 -8.59 8.72 12.95
CA LYS A 154 -8.41 10.14 13.34
C LYS A 154 -7.59 10.91 12.29
N LYS A 155 -6.51 10.32 11.79
CA LYS A 155 -5.67 10.92 10.74
C LYS A 155 -6.41 11.01 9.40
N ALA A 156 -7.26 10.03 9.09
CA ALA A 156 -8.12 10.05 7.92
C ALA A 156 -9.22 11.12 8.00
N GLU A 157 -9.73 11.45 9.18
CA GLU A 157 -10.72 12.53 9.35
C GLU A 157 -10.07 13.91 9.23
N ALA A 158 -8.87 14.08 9.80
CA ALA A 158 -8.12 15.34 9.78
C ALA A 158 -7.19 15.52 8.56
N TRP A 159 -7.39 14.74 7.51
CA TRP A 159 -6.42 14.62 6.39
C TRP A 159 -6.13 15.93 5.65
N ARG A 160 -7.08 16.87 5.62
CA ARG A 160 -6.91 18.18 4.96
C ARG A 160 -5.96 19.12 5.68
N GLU A 161 -5.86 18.95 7.00
CA GLU A 161 -5.07 19.82 7.88
C GLU A 161 -3.75 19.15 8.27
N ASN A 162 -3.61 17.84 8.00
CA ASN A 162 -2.50 17.05 8.47
C ASN A 162 -1.64 16.50 7.31
N PRO A 163 -0.50 17.14 6.99
CA PRO A 163 0.40 16.66 5.94
C PRO A 163 1.09 15.33 6.28
N GLU A 164 1.06 14.92 7.56
CA GLU A 164 1.71 13.71 8.06
C GLU A 164 0.82 12.46 7.87
N THR A 165 -0.44 12.64 7.47
CA THR A 165 -1.39 11.52 7.29
C THR A 165 -0.83 10.46 6.36
N LEU A 166 -0.20 10.83 5.23
CA LEU A 166 0.42 9.85 4.35
C LEU A 166 1.54 9.08 5.04
N TRP A 167 2.42 9.76 5.78
CA TRP A 167 3.55 9.11 6.44
C TRP A 167 3.10 8.04 7.43
N VAL A 168 2.07 8.33 8.23
CA VAL A 168 1.49 7.37 9.19
C VAL A 168 0.97 6.13 8.45
N PHE A 169 0.25 6.34 7.34
CA PHE A 169 -0.32 5.25 6.56
C PHE A 169 0.76 4.37 5.93
N LEU A 170 1.81 4.98 5.38
CA LEU A 170 2.95 4.27 4.83
C LEU A 170 3.70 3.49 5.92
N LYS A 171 3.88 4.07 7.12
CA LYS A 171 4.56 3.40 8.23
C LYS A 171 3.77 2.20 8.73
N THR A 172 2.45 2.33 8.85
CA THR A 172 1.57 1.22 9.24
C THR A 172 1.61 0.10 8.22
N LEU A 173 1.53 0.41 6.91
CA LEU A 173 1.68 -0.58 5.85
C LEU A 173 3.03 -1.31 5.93
N LYS A 174 4.13 -0.56 6.07
CA LYS A 174 5.48 -1.15 6.20
C LYS A 174 5.53 -2.12 7.39
N THR A 175 5.08 -1.66 8.54
CA THR A 175 5.10 -2.44 9.78
C THR A 175 4.31 -3.74 9.61
N CYS A 176 3.11 -3.69 9.03
CA CYS A 176 2.31 -4.88 8.78
C CYS A 176 3.00 -5.85 7.83
N ILE A 177 3.53 -5.36 6.71
CA ILE A 177 4.20 -6.18 5.69
C ILE A 177 5.41 -6.89 6.31
N GLU A 178 6.28 -6.17 7.01
CA GLU A 178 7.51 -6.72 7.59
C GLU A 178 7.22 -7.73 8.71
N LEU A 179 6.27 -7.43 9.60
CA LEU A 179 5.86 -8.37 10.65
C LEU A 179 5.21 -9.63 10.05
N ARG A 180 4.37 -9.48 9.02
CA ARG A 180 3.74 -10.60 8.33
C ARG A 180 4.76 -11.48 7.62
N GLN A 181 5.75 -10.90 6.95
CA GLN A 181 6.85 -11.63 6.33
C GLN A 181 7.68 -12.38 7.38
N HIS A 182 7.97 -11.73 8.51
CA HIS A 182 8.67 -12.37 9.62
C HIS A 182 7.91 -13.58 10.17
N ILE A 183 6.61 -13.42 10.43
CA ILE A 183 5.72 -14.49 10.89
C ILE A 183 5.67 -15.64 9.88
N GLN A 184 5.65 -15.33 8.58
CA GLN A 184 5.66 -16.34 7.52
C GLN A 184 6.99 -17.11 7.42
N ALA A 185 8.12 -16.43 7.66
CA ALA A 185 9.45 -17.02 7.58
C ALA A 185 9.78 -17.91 8.80
N GLU A 186 9.40 -17.47 10.01
CA GLU A 186 9.67 -18.19 11.26
C GLU A 186 8.51 -19.12 11.67
N GLY A 187 7.40 -19.08 10.94
CA GLY A 187 6.18 -19.85 11.19
C GLY A 187 6.48 -21.34 11.33
N CYS A 188 6.54 -21.79 12.59
CA CYS A 188 6.69 -23.19 12.93
C CYS A 188 5.51 -23.95 12.31
N ALA A 189 5.79 -24.85 11.37
CA ALA A 189 4.79 -25.65 10.69
C ALA A 189 3.79 -26.24 11.70
N ARG A 190 2.52 -25.79 11.62
CA ARG A 190 1.32 -26.21 12.40
C ARG A 190 1.04 -25.40 13.67
N ALA A 191 0.33 -24.27 13.53
CA ALA A 191 -0.62 -23.79 14.53
C ALA A 191 -1.57 -22.75 13.90
N GLY A 192 -2.88 -22.91 14.10
CA GLY A 192 -3.89 -21.94 13.61
C GLY A 192 -3.76 -20.52 14.16
N SER A 193 -2.89 -20.28 15.16
CA SER A 193 -2.62 -18.92 15.69
C SER A 193 -1.72 -18.07 14.78
N VAL A 194 -0.87 -18.71 13.96
CA VAL A 194 -0.03 -18.01 12.96
C VAL A 194 -0.91 -17.40 11.87
N ASP A 195 -1.91 -18.16 11.43
CA ASP A 195 -2.87 -17.72 10.41
C ASP A 195 -3.73 -16.56 10.92
N GLU A 196 -4.17 -16.60 12.18
CA GLU A 196 -4.98 -15.53 12.78
C GLU A 196 -4.17 -14.22 12.90
N THR A 197 -2.93 -14.28 13.39
CA THR A 197 -2.06 -13.09 13.52
C THR A 197 -1.78 -12.46 12.16
N LYS A 198 -1.50 -13.30 11.15
CA LYS A 198 -1.31 -12.85 9.76
C LYS A 198 -2.56 -12.17 9.23
N LYS A 199 -3.73 -12.75 9.46
CA LYS A 199 -5.01 -12.20 9.05
C LYS A 199 -5.28 -10.84 9.69
N THR A 200 -4.97 -10.65 10.98
CA THR A 200 -5.09 -9.34 11.64
C THR A 200 -4.22 -8.27 10.98
N LEU A 201 -2.98 -8.61 10.59
CA LEU A 201 -2.10 -7.68 9.87
C LEU A 201 -2.65 -7.36 8.46
N GLU A 202 -3.15 -8.37 7.74
CA GLU A 202 -3.78 -8.20 6.42
C GLU A 202 -5.05 -7.33 6.49
N GLU A 203 -5.86 -7.48 7.55
CA GLU A 203 -7.02 -6.63 7.81
C GLU A 203 -6.62 -5.16 8.04
N LEU A 204 -5.53 -4.92 8.78
CA LEU A 204 -5.00 -3.57 9.00
C LEU A 204 -4.38 -2.97 7.72
N GLU A 205 -3.67 -3.77 6.91
CA GLU A 205 -3.21 -3.39 5.57
C GLU A 205 -4.41 -2.95 4.70
N GLY A 206 -5.46 -3.77 4.66
CA GLY A 206 -6.70 -3.48 3.93
C GLY A 206 -7.39 -2.20 4.40
N LEU A 207 -7.56 -2.02 5.71
CA LEU A 207 -8.14 -0.80 6.28
C LEU A 207 -7.34 0.44 5.88
N THR A 208 -6.01 0.37 5.93
CA THR A 208 -5.15 1.50 5.58
C THR A 208 -5.33 1.91 4.12
N LEU A 209 -5.41 0.93 3.21
CA LEU A 209 -5.69 1.18 1.80
C LEU A 209 -7.10 1.73 1.57
N ASP A 210 -8.11 1.22 2.27
CA ASP A 210 -9.50 1.69 2.15
C ASP A 210 -9.66 3.14 2.63
N LEU A 211 -9.01 3.51 3.73
CA LEU A 211 -8.97 4.90 4.17
C LEU A 211 -8.23 5.80 3.16
N THR A 212 -7.13 5.32 2.57
CA THR A 212 -6.43 6.05 1.52
C THR A 212 -7.33 6.30 0.30
N LYS A 213 -8.06 5.27 -0.14
CA LYS A 213 -9.03 5.38 -1.24
C LYS A 213 -10.12 6.39 -0.93
N LYS A 214 -10.62 6.41 0.31
CA LYS A 214 -11.61 7.38 0.76
C LYS A 214 -11.07 8.81 0.65
N ILE A 215 -9.87 9.06 1.17
CA ILE A 215 -9.19 10.36 1.05
C ILE A 215 -9.02 10.76 -0.42
N ALA A 216 -8.51 9.85 -1.25
CA ALA A 216 -8.34 10.10 -2.68
C ALA A 216 -9.66 10.40 -3.39
N THR A 217 -10.74 9.71 -3.02
CA THR A 217 -12.08 9.95 -3.55
C THR A 217 -12.58 11.34 -3.16
N GLU A 218 -12.49 11.71 -1.88
CA GLU A 218 -12.91 13.03 -1.40
C GLU A 218 -12.11 14.17 -2.04
N LEU A 219 -10.80 13.97 -2.17
CA LEU A 219 -9.90 14.88 -2.87
C LEU A 219 -10.34 15.05 -4.32
N ALA A 220 -10.42 13.95 -5.07
CA ALA A 220 -10.80 13.94 -6.48
C ALA A 220 -12.18 14.57 -6.70
N GLU A 221 -13.19 14.17 -5.93
CA GLU A 221 -14.54 14.73 -6.04
C GLU A 221 -14.58 16.23 -5.74
N SER A 222 -13.80 16.71 -4.75
CA SER A 222 -13.74 18.15 -4.46
C SER A 222 -13.14 18.95 -5.62
N CYS A 223 -11.97 18.54 -6.14
CA CYS A 223 -11.30 19.23 -7.24
C CYS A 223 -12.07 19.12 -8.57
N LEU A 224 -12.57 17.92 -8.90
CA LEU A 224 -13.26 17.66 -10.17
C LEU A 224 -14.61 18.37 -10.22
N LYS A 225 -15.34 18.43 -9.10
CA LYS A 225 -16.61 19.16 -9.05
C LYS A 225 -16.42 20.61 -9.46
N ASP A 226 -15.36 21.26 -8.99
CA ASP A 226 -15.07 22.64 -9.34
C ASP A 226 -14.48 22.78 -10.75
N TYR A 227 -13.66 21.85 -11.21
CA TYR A 227 -13.18 21.78 -12.60
C TYR A 227 -14.36 21.69 -13.60
N PHE A 228 -15.30 20.77 -13.38
CA PHE A 228 -16.46 20.58 -14.25
C PHE A 228 -17.60 21.59 -14.02
N LYS A 229 -17.61 22.34 -12.90
CA LYS A 229 -18.55 23.46 -12.65
C LYS A 229 -18.02 24.80 -13.14
N SER A 230 -16.75 25.12 -12.92
CA SER A 230 -16.16 26.44 -13.18
C SER A 230 -16.27 26.83 -14.65
N ALA A 231 -16.20 25.87 -15.57
CA ALA A 231 -16.41 26.16 -16.98
C ALA A 231 -17.90 26.30 -17.41
N SER A 232 -18.87 26.14 -16.49
CA SER A 232 -20.27 26.57 -16.70
C SER A 232 -20.54 28.04 -16.34
N ARG A 233 -19.61 28.72 -15.62
CA ARG A 233 -19.69 30.17 -15.41
C ARG A 233 -19.21 30.88 -16.67
N SER A 234 -20.14 31.08 -17.59
CA SER A 234 -20.02 32.14 -18.57
C SER A 234 -20.04 33.48 -17.83
N SER A 235 -19.03 34.32 -18.08
CA SER A 235 -18.90 35.72 -17.64
C SER A 235 -18.15 35.95 -16.32
N GLY A 236 -16.97 36.57 -16.41
CA GLY A 236 -16.58 37.55 -15.39
C GLY A 236 -15.12 37.73 -15.03
N CYS A 237 -14.22 36.75 -15.17
CA CYS A 237 -12.82 36.93 -14.74
C CYS A 237 -11.85 36.23 -15.70
N PHE A 238 -11.45 36.95 -16.74
CA PHE A 238 -10.59 36.48 -17.84
C PHE A 238 -9.27 37.25 -17.92
N LEU A 239 -8.78 37.84 -16.83
CA LEU A 239 -7.66 38.77 -16.93
C LEU A 239 -6.26 38.14 -16.82
N LEU A 240 -6.10 36.82 -16.60
CA LEU A 240 -4.75 36.21 -16.54
C LEU A 240 -4.61 34.79 -17.12
N ARG A 241 -5.64 34.19 -17.74
CA ARG A 241 -5.50 32.82 -18.31
C ARG A 241 -5.24 32.86 -19.81
N GLN A 242 -4.15 32.24 -20.26
CA GLN A 242 -3.92 32.08 -21.69
C GLN A 242 -5.00 31.16 -22.31
N PRO A 243 -5.38 31.38 -23.58
CA PRO A 243 -6.24 30.44 -24.31
C PRO A 243 -5.56 29.07 -24.42
N GLY A 244 -5.92 28.12 -23.55
CA GLY A 244 -5.40 26.75 -23.58
C GLY A 244 -4.98 26.19 -22.22
N GLU A 245 -4.76 27.03 -21.20
CA GLU A 245 -4.43 26.56 -19.84
C GLU A 245 -5.69 26.12 -19.09
N ARG A 246 -5.85 24.80 -18.97
CA ARG A 246 -6.85 24.17 -18.10
C ARG A 246 -6.14 23.74 -16.82
N ASP A 247 -5.91 24.66 -15.88
CA ASP A 247 -5.32 24.23 -14.60
C ASP A 247 -6.37 23.42 -13.83
N CYS A 248 -6.10 22.13 -13.69
CA CYS A 248 -6.82 21.24 -12.82
C CYS A 248 -6.12 21.22 -11.46
N GLU A 249 -6.69 21.88 -10.46
CA GLU A 249 -6.16 21.92 -9.08
C GLU A 249 -5.93 20.53 -8.48
N LEU A 250 -6.54 19.50 -9.07
CA LEU A 250 -6.33 18.09 -8.72
C LEU A 250 -4.86 17.70 -8.70
N PHE A 251 -4.06 18.11 -9.70
CA PHE A 251 -2.67 17.64 -9.81
C PHE A 251 -1.79 18.22 -8.71
N ASP A 252 -1.93 19.51 -8.41
CA ASP A 252 -1.22 20.15 -7.31
C ASP A 252 -1.71 19.63 -5.96
N SER A 253 -3.02 19.40 -5.84
CA SER A 253 -3.58 18.83 -4.62
C SER A 253 -3.08 17.40 -4.38
N LEU A 254 -2.88 16.59 -5.43
CA LEU A 254 -2.26 15.26 -5.32
C LEU A 254 -0.81 15.38 -4.85
N ARG A 255 -0.02 16.29 -5.41
CA ARG A 255 1.38 16.51 -4.99
C ARG A 255 1.48 16.95 -3.52
N ASN A 256 0.54 17.78 -3.07
CA ASN A 256 0.54 18.31 -1.72
C ASN A 256 0.12 17.28 -0.66
N HIS A 257 -0.88 16.45 -0.94
CA HIS A 257 -1.39 15.46 0.03
C HIS A 257 -0.70 14.10 -0.08
N PHE A 258 -0.03 13.83 -1.21
CA PHE A 258 0.76 12.62 -1.41
C PHE A 258 2.21 12.96 -1.80
N PRO A 259 2.98 13.64 -0.92
CA PRO A 259 4.36 13.98 -1.21
C PRO A 259 5.25 12.74 -1.35
N LYS A 260 6.38 12.89 -2.05
CA LYS A 260 7.37 11.81 -2.20
C LYS A 260 8.03 11.51 -0.86
N VAL A 261 8.13 10.22 -0.53
CA VAL A 261 8.82 9.74 0.68
C VAL A 261 9.93 8.79 0.22
N PRO A 262 11.19 9.25 0.09
CA PRO A 262 12.25 8.51 -0.60
C PRO A 262 12.57 7.13 -0.03
N TYR A 263 12.35 6.92 1.27
CA TYR A 263 12.62 5.66 1.98
C TYR A 263 11.41 4.72 2.08
N ALA A 264 10.26 5.10 1.50
CA ALA A 264 9.01 4.34 1.55
C ALA A 264 8.45 4.07 0.15
N LEU A 265 9.33 3.91 -0.85
CA LEU A 265 8.95 3.81 -2.27
C LEU A 265 8.04 2.62 -2.58
N ASP A 266 8.27 1.48 -1.94
CA ASP A 266 7.49 0.27 -2.17
C ASP A 266 6.05 0.47 -1.68
N GLU A 267 5.90 0.94 -0.45
CA GLU A 267 4.61 1.22 0.18
C GLU A 267 3.91 2.40 -0.53
N GLN A 268 4.67 3.42 -0.94
CA GLN A 268 4.16 4.54 -1.71
C GLN A 268 3.64 4.08 -3.08
N THR A 269 4.29 3.12 -3.73
CA THR A 269 3.81 2.56 -4.99
C THR A 269 2.50 1.81 -4.83
N ILE A 270 2.35 1.05 -3.73
CA ILE A 270 1.09 0.37 -3.40
C ILE A 270 -0.04 1.40 -3.20
N VAL A 271 0.20 2.41 -2.39
CA VAL A 271 -0.76 3.48 -2.11
C VAL A 271 -1.13 4.25 -3.39
N MET A 272 -0.13 4.68 -4.16
CA MET A 272 -0.35 5.50 -5.35
C MET A 272 -1.03 4.72 -6.49
N ASN A 273 -0.87 3.40 -6.56
CA ASN A 273 -1.65 2.57 -7.47
C ASN A 273 -3.16 2.68 -7.20
N GLU A 274 -3.57 2.58 -5.92
CA GLU A 274 -4.98 2.69 -5.54
C GLU A 274 -5.50 4.12 -5.71
N VAL A 275 -4.72 5.13 -5.33
CA VAL A 275 -5.05 6.55 -5.55
C VAL A 275 -5.27 6.82 -7.04
N TYR A 276 -4.36 6.34 -7.90
CA TYR A 276 -4.45 6.56 -9.33
C TYR A 276 -5.70 5.91 -9.92
N LYS A 277 -6.01 4.66 -9.53
CA LYS A 277 -7.25 3.99 -9.93
C LYS A 277 -8.48 4.84 -9.58
N VAL A 278 -8.60 5.25 -8.31
CA VAL A 278 -9.74 6.04 -7.81
C VAL A 278 -9.86 7.36 -8.57
N VAL A 279 -8.76 8.11 -8.71
CA VAL A 279 -8.77 9.43 -9.37
C VAL A 279 -9.16 9.31 -10.84
N ALA A 280 -8.59 8.34 -11.57
CA ALA A 280 -8.92 8.12 -12.97
C ALA A 280 -10.40 7.75 -13.17
N HIS A 281 -10.93 6.88 -12.32
CA HIS A 281 -12.35 6.49 -12.34
C HIS A 281 -13.27 7.65 -11.96
N SER A 282 -12.93 8.46 -10.94
CA SER A 282 -13.67 9.66 -10.58
C SER A 282 -13.70 10.67 -11.73
N TYR A 283 -12.56 10.93 -12.38
CA TYR A 283 -12.50 11.82 -13.55
C TYR A 283 -13.43 11.31 -14.66
N LEU A 284 -13.32 10.02 -15.01
CA LEU A 284 -14.16 9.40 -16.03
C LEU A 284 -15.65 9.54 -15.72
N LYS A 285 -16.04 9.30 -14.45
CA LYS A 285 -17.41 9.44 -14.00
C LYS A 285 -17.93 10.87 -14.20
N HIS A 286 -17.14 11.90 -13.87
CA HIS A 286 -17.52 13.30 -14.09
C HIS A 286 -17.68 13.63 -15.58
N VAL A 287 -16.78 13.13 -16.44
CA VAL A 287 -16.92 13.29 -17.91
C VAL A 287 -18.24 12.69 -18.39
N LEU A 288 -18.54 11.45 -17.99
CA LEU A 288 -19.71 10.71 -18.46
C LEU A 288 -21.03 11.26 -17.90
N GLN A 289 -21.02 11.97 -16.77
CA GLN A 289 -22.19 12.63 -16.21
C GLN A 289 -22.61 13.89 -16.97
N LYS A 290 -21.67 14.56 -17.64
CA LYS A 290 -21.96 15.74 -18.47
C LYS A 290 -22.21 15.31 -19.90
N SER A 291 -23.21 15.88 -20.57
CA SER A 291 -23.43 15.52 -21.98
C SER A 291 -22.27 16.03 -22.85
N HIS A 292 -21.86 15.23 -23.84
CA HIS A 292 -20.79 15.58 -24.78
C HIS A 292 -20.99 16.97 -25.42
N PRO A 293 -22.20 17.39 -25.86
CA PRO A 293 -22.40 18.73 -26.42
C PRO A 293 -22.11 19.87 -25.43
N ILE A 294 -22.42 19.66 -24.14
CA ILE A 294 -22.13 20.65 -23.10
C ILE A 294 -20.62 20.78 -22.92
N LEU A 295 -19.90 19.67 -22.79
CA LEU A 295 -18.44 19.67 -22.63
C LEU A 295 -17.73 20.32 -23.82
N LYS A 296 -18.17 20.02 -25.05
CA LYS A 296 -17.61 20.64 -26.25
C LYS A 296 -17.78 22.17 -26.26
N LYS A 297 -18.94 22.67 -25.82
CA LYS A 297 -19.19 24.12 -25.69
C LYS A 297 -18.36 24.73 -24.55
N GLN A 298 -18.27 24.02 -23.43
CA GLN A 298 -17.63 24.45 -22.19
C GLN A 298 -16.10 24.58 -22.35
N TRP A 299 -15.47 23.58 -22.95
CA TRP A 299 -14.02 23.53 -23.11
C TRP A 299 -13.52 24.18 -24.41
N ARG A 300 -14.45 24.61 -25.29
CA ARG A 300 -14.17 25.25 -26.60
C ARG A 300 -13.11 24.50 -27.42
N SER A 301 -12.98 23.20 -27.22
CA SER A 301 -11.96 22.33 -27.79
C SER A 301 -12.54 20.95 -28.05
N ASP A 302 -11.76 20.11 -28.74
CA ASP A 302 -12.08 18.71 -28.91
C ASP A 302 -12.06 18.00 -27.53
N VAL A 303 -13.21 17.49 -27.10
CA VAL A 303 -13.37 16.86 -25.77
C VAL A 303 -12.45 15.65 -25.64
N GLY A 304 -12.30 14.85 -26.70
CA GLY A 304 -11.41 13.70 -26.71
C GLY A 304 -9.95 14.09 -26.51
N LYS A 305 -9.49 15.12 -27.25
CA LYS A 305 -8.13 15.66 -27.10
C LYS A 305 -7.91 16.22 -25.69
N ALA A 306 -8.87 16.97 -25.16
CA ALA A 306 -8.78 17.55 -23.83
C ALA A 306 -8.67 16.47 -22.74
N VAL A 307 -9.53 15.45 -22.79
CA VAL A 307 -9.45 14.31 -21.84
C VAL A 307 -8.11 13.60 -21.95
N LYS A 308 -7.56 13.43 -23.15
CA LYS A 308 -6.24 12.81 -23.32
C LYS A 308 -5.14 13.65 -22.68
N GLU A 309 -5.10 14.95 -22.94
CA GLU A 309 -4.11 15.86 -22.34
C GLU A 309 -4.15 15.77 -20.81
N ASP A 310 -5.36 15.84 -20.23
CA ASP A 310 -5.56 15.71 -18.78
C ASP A 310 -5.16 14.30 -18.27
N ALA A 311 -5.43 13.24 -19.04
CA ALA A 311 -5.06 11.87 -18.69
C ALA A 311 -3.55 11.63 -18.72
N ASP A 312 -2.84 12.23 -19.67
CA ASP A 312 -1.38 12.20 -19.78
C ASP A 312 -0.75 12.97 -18.61
N GLU A 313 -1.28 14.15 -18.27
CA GLU A 313 -0.84 14.93 -17.11
C GLU A 313 -1.08 14.19 -15.78
N LEU A 314 -2.23 13.53 -15.62
CA LEU A 314 -2.49 12.66 -14.48
C LEU A 314 -1.43 11.56 -14.37
N HIS A 315 -1.14 10.88 -15.48
CA HIS A 315 -0.14 9.82 -15.49
C HIS A 315 1.25 10.33 -15.12
N ASN A 316 1.67 11.45 -15.68
CA ASN A 316 2.96 12.07 -15.39
C ASN A 316 3.05 12.47 -13.91
N THR A 317 1.98 13.03 -13.36
CA THR A 317 1.91 13.41 -11.94
C THR A 317 2.05 12.21 -11.02
N ILE A 318 1.26 11.15 -11.24
CA ILE A 318 1.35 9.95 -10.40
C ILE A 318 2.70 9.24 -10.59
N SER A 319 3.22 9.14 -11.82
CA SER A 319 4.50 8.48 -12.08
C SER A 319 5.68 9.23 -11.49
N ASP A 320 5.59 10.56 -11.39
CA ASP A 320 6.56 11.38 -10.67
C ASP A 320 6.52 11.08 -9.16
N LEU A 321 5.33 10.97 -8.58
CA LEU A 321 5.13 10.68 -7.15
C LEU A 321 5.51 9.24 -6.76
N ALA A 322 5.21 8.26 -7.64
CA ALA A 322 5.51 6.85 -7.45
C ALA A 322 5.97 6.23 -8.79
N PRO A 323 7.29 6.15 -9.03
CA PRO A 323 7.83 5.53 -10.22
C PRO A 323 7.44 4.05 -10.32
N GLY A 324 7.02 3.60 -11.50
CA GLY A 324 6.64 2.20 -11.74
C GLY A 324 5.17 1.87 -11.45
N VAL A 325 4.34 2.87 -11.12
CA VAL A 325 2.89 2.70 -10.95
C VAL A 325 2.24 2.08 -12.20
N GLN A 326 1.23 1.23 -11.99
CA GLN A 326 0.42 0.70 -13.07
C GLN A 326 -0.38 1.83 -13.74
N LYS A 327 -0.48 1.79 -15.07
CA LYS A 327 -1.29 2.75 -15.84
C LYS A 327 -2.78 2.50 -15.63
N TRP A 328 -3.45 3.39 -14.89
CA TRP A 328 -4.89 3.37 -14.64
C TRP A 328 -5.70 4.37 -15.49
N ASN A 329 -5.05 5.22 -16.29
CA ASN A 329 -5.73 6.19 -17.18
C ASN A 329 -6.19 5.61 -18.53
N ARG A 330 -6.08 4.30 -18.76
CA ARG A 330 -6.32 3.68 -20.07
C ARG A 330 -7.72 3.96 -20.62
N LEU A 331 -8.75 3.84 -19.79
CA LEU A 331 -10.13 4.17 -20.17
C LEU A 331 -10.31 5.65 -20.56
N LEU A 332 -9.54 6.56 -19.95
CA LEU A 332 -9.58 7.97 -20.32
C LEU A 332 -9.01 8.18 -21.73
N LEU A 333 -7.94 7.47 -22.08
CA LEU A 333 -7.35 7.54 -23.42
C LEU A 333 -8.31 7.00 -24.50
N VAL A 334 -9.12 5.99 -24.17
CA VAL A 334 -10.15 5.45 -25.06
C VAL A 334 -11.22 6.49 -25.42
N ILE A 335 -11.47 7.49 -24.57
CA ILE A 335 -12.45 8.55 -24.87
C ILE A 335 -12.09 9.28 -26.17
N GLN A 336 -10.81 9.59 -26.39
CA GLN A 336 -10.40 10.26 -27.62
C GLN A 336 -10.69 9.40 -28.85
N GLU A 337 -10.34 8.11 -28.78
CA GLU A 337 -10.51 7.17 -29.89
C GLU A 337 -12.00 6.98 -30.23
N VAL A 338 -12.83 6.75 -29.21
CA VAL A 338 -14.30 6.62 -29.34
C VAL A 338 -14.93 7.93 -29.85
N SER A 339 -14.37 9.08 -29.48
CA SER A 339 -14.87 10.38 -29.96
C SER A 339 -14.67 10.56 -31.47
N ASN A 340 -13.59 9.98 -32.01
CA ASN A 340 -13.20 10.02 -33.42
C ASN A 340 -13.95 9.01 -34.31
N CYS A 341 -14.64 8.01 -33.72
CA CYS A 341 -15.42 7.03 -34.46
C CYS A 341 -16.59 7.68 -35.23
N LYS A 342 -16.72 7.34 -36.52
CA LYS A 342 -17.75 7.90 -37.43
C LYS A 342 -18.91 6.94 -37.68
N ASP A 343 -18.67 5.64 -37.58
CA ASP A 343 -19.60 4.57 -37.92
C ASP A 343 -19.51 3.42 -36.91
N LEU A 344 -20.49 2.51 -36.95
CA LEU A 344 -20.63 1.41 -36.00
C LEU A 344 -19.46 0.43 -36.02
N ASP A 345 -18.87 0.18 -37.19
CA ASP A 345 -17.77 -0.76 -37.33
C ASP A 345 -16.48 -0.17 -36.77
N SER A 346 -16.28 1.15 -36.91
CA SER A 346 -15.21 1.87 -36.20
C SER A 346 -15.31 1.73 -34.68
N TYR A 347 -16.52 1.74 -34.09
CA TYR A 347 -16.69 1.47 -32.65
C TYR A 347 -16.34 0.03 -32.28
N LYS A 348 -16.82 -0.96 -33.05
CA LYS A 348 -16.52 -2.38 -32.82
C LYS A 348 -15.01 -2.61 -32.83
N LEU A 349 -14.32 -2.12 -33.86
CA LEU A 349 -12.88 -2.27 -34.00
C LEU A 349 -12.12 -1.59 -32.86
N THR A 350 -12.48 -0.34 -32.52
CA THR A 350 -11.80 0.42 -31.47
C THR A 350 -11.95 -0.25 -30.10
N ILE A 351 -13.18 -0.63 -29.71
CA ILE A 351 -13.41 -1.29 -28.41
C ILE A 351 -12.78 -2.69 -28.38
N ALA A 352 -12.84 -3.46 -29.48
CA ALA A 352 -12.19 -4.77 -29.56
C ALA A 352 -10.66 -4.69 -29.45
N LEU A 353 -10.02 -3.74 -30.14
CA LEU A 353 -8.57 -3.52 -30.04
C LEU A 353 -8.14 -3.10 -28.63
N LYS A 354 -9.01 -2.39 -27.91
CA LYS A 354 -8.77 -1.91 -26.56
C LYS A 354 -9.27 -2.86 -25.48
N GLN A 355 -9.84 -4.00 -25.85
CA GLN A 355 -10.50 -4.91 -24.91
C GLN A 355 -9.51 -5.48 -23.88
N GLU A 356 -8.33 -5.94 -24.27
CA GLU A 356 -7.30 -6.39 -23.30
C GLU A 356 -6.83 -5.27 -22.36
N GLU A 357 -6.91 -4.01 -22.81
CA GLU A 357 -6.57 -2.84 -22.01
C GLU A 357 -7.69 -2.46 -21.03
N ILE A 358 -8.93 -2.83 -21.33
CA ILE A 358 -10.19 -2.49 -20.63
C ILE A 358 -10.65 -3.62 -19.67
N GLU A 359 -10.55 -4.89 -20.08
CA GLU A 359 -11.16 -6.04 -19.39
C GLU A 359 -10.36 -6.56 -18.18
N LYS A 360 -9.35 -5.81 -17.72
CA LYS A 360 -8.64 -6.18 -16.49
C LYS A 360 -9.54 -6.08 -15.25
N GLN A 361 -10.66 -5.34 -15.30
CA GLN A 361 -11.57 -5.17 -14.17
C GLN A 361 -13.04 -5.21 -14.57
N SER A 362 -13.89 -5.79 -13.71
CA SER A 362 -15.33 -5.90 -13.93
C SER A 362 -16.05 -4.55 -13.96
N GLU A 363 -15.53 -3.55 -13.25
CA GLU A 363 -16.08 -2.18 -13.14
C GLU A 363 -15.95 -1.41 -14.47
N ASP A 364 -14.88 -1.69 -15.23
CA ASP A 364 -14.55 -1.02 -16.49
C ASP A 364 -15.58 -1.32 -17.58
N GLN A 365 -16.22 -2.49 -17.53
CA GLN A 365 -17.24 -2.90 -18.50
C GLN A 365 -18.52 -2.05 -18.42
N GLU A 366 -18.93 -1.66 -17.21
CA GLU A 366 -20.07 -0.77 -17.03
C GLU A 366 -19.73 0.64 -17.54
N LEU A 367 -18.50 1.09 -17.31
CA LEU A 367 -18.01 2.39 -17.76
C LEU A 367 -17.91 2.48 -19.28
N VAL A 368 -17.48 1.40 -19.97
CA VAL A 368 -17.49 1.32 -21.44
C VAL A 368 -18.91 1.43 -21.99
N THR A 369 -19.87 0.74 -21.37
CA THR A 369 -21.28 0.83 -21.78
C THR A 369 -21.78 2.28 -21.65
N LYS A 370 -21.45 2.95 -20.55
CA LYS A 370 -21.79 4.37 -20.32
C LYS A 370 -21.09 5.29 -21.32
N LEU A 371 -19.83 5.01 -21.68
CA LEU A 371 -19.07 5.78 -22.66
C LEU A 371 -19.71 5.75 -24.05
N LEU A 372 -20.10 4.56 -24.53
CA LEU A 372 -20.76 4.41 -25.83
C LEU A 372 -22.10 5.16 -25.86
N ARG A 373 -22.90 5.07 -24.79
CA ARG A 373 -24.15 5.85 -24.65
C ARG A 373 -23.87 7.35 -24.59
N TRP A 374 -22.86 7.77 -23.84
CA TRP A 374 -22.45 9.19 -23.70
C TRP A 374 -22.08 9.82 -25.04
N ARG A 375 -21.46 9.04 -25.94
CA ARG A 375 -21.17 9.48 -27.31
C ARG A 375 -22.41 9.65 -28.19
N GLY A 376 -23.51 8.99 -27.83
CA GLY A 376 -24.81 9.08 -28.49
C GLY A 376 -25.28 7.79 -29.16
N LEU A 377 -24.64 6.64 -28.91
CA LEU A 377 -25.11 5.37 -29.50
C LEU A 377 -26.44 4.93 -28.87
N PRO A 378 -27.43 4.51 -29.69
CA PRO A 378 -28.65 3.91 -29.19
C PRO A 378 -28.37 2.54 -28.57
N GLU A 379 -29.21 2.14 -27.63
CA GLU A 379 -29.04 0.91 -26.84
C GLU A 379 -28.81 -0.36 -27.69
N GLY A 380 -29.51 -0.46 -28.83
CA GLY A 380 -29.33 -1.58 -29.76
C GLY A 380 -27.92 -1.65 -30.35
N GLN A 381 -27.34 -0.51 -30.69
CA GLN A 381 -25.98 -0.44 -31.24
C GLN A 381 -24.91 -0.62 -30.17
N VAL A 382 -25.13 -0.11 -28.94
CA VAL A 382 -24.25 -0.38 -27.81
C VAL A 382 -24.16 -1.89 -27.57
N ARG A 383 -25.30 -2.58 -27.59
CA ARG A 383 -25.35 -4.04 -27.47
C ARG A 383 -24.61 -4.72 -28.61
N GLU A 384 -24.81 -4.27 -29.84
CA GLU A 384 -24.12 -4.83 -31.01
C GLU A 384 -22.59 -4.67 -30.93
N VAL A 385 -22.09 -3.54 -30.43
CA VAL A 385 -20.65 -3.32 -30.20
C VAL A 385 -20.12 -4.27 -29.14
N LEU A 386 -20.83 -4.44 -28.02
CA LEU A 386 -20.41 -5.31 -26.92
C LEU A 386 -20.54 -6.80 -27.25
N ASP A 387 -21.50 -7.20 -28.09
CA ASP A 387 -21.69 -8.59 -28.54
C ASP A 387 -20.65 -8.99 -29.61
N ALA A 388 -20.03 -8.02 -30.29
CA ALA A 388 -18.96 -8.26 -31.27
C ALA A 388 -17.59 -8.49 -30.62
N LEU A 389 -17.48 -8.38 -29.30
CA LEU A 389 -16.21 -8.54 -28.59
C LEU A 389 -15.78 -10.01 -28.49
N PRO A 390 -14.52 -10.35 -28.82
CA PRO A 390 -14.00 -11.70 -28.65
C PRO A 390 -14.14 -12.21 -27.21
N GLY A 391 -14.45 -13.51 -27.05
CA GLY A 391 -14.54 -14.17 -25.74
C GLY A 391 -15.93 -14.20 -25.10
N ARG A 392 -16.93 -13.51 -25.65
CA ARG A 392 -18.33 -13.66 -25.21
C ARG A 392 -19.03 -14.80 -25.97
N PRO A 393 -19.70 -15.74 -25.27
CA PRO A 393 -20.55 -16.70 -25.95
C PRO A 393 -21.70 -15.94 -26.63
N PRO A 394 -21.97 -16.18 -27.93
CA PRO A 394 -23.10 -15.55 -28.60
C PRO A 394 -24.37 -15.94 -27.85
N ARG A 395 -25.06 -14.95 -27.28
CA ARG A 395 -26.35 -15.20 -26.63
C ARG A 395 -27.34 -15.73 -27.67
N PRO A 396 -28.22 -16.68 -27.31
CA PRO A 396 -29.21 -17.21 -28.23
C PRO A 396 -30.04 -16.05 -28.76
N LYS A 397 -30.04 -15.87 -30.08
CA LYS A 397 -30.81 -14.83 -30.78
C LYS A 397 -32.25 -14.89 -30.26
N SER A 398 -32.67 -13.88 -29.51
CA SER A 398 -34.07 -13.73 -29.14
C SER A 398 -34.87 -13.67 -30.43
N LYS A 399 -35.79 -14.64 -30.58
CA LYS A 399 -36.66 -14.76 -31.76
C LYS A 399 -37.32 -13.41 -32.06
N PRO A 400 -37.54 -13.06 -33.34
CA PRO A 400 -38.20 -11.81 -33.67
C PRO A 400 -39.56 -11.78 -32.95
N LEU A 401 -39.83 -10.68 -32.24
CA LEU A 401 -41.19 -10.35 -31.84
C LEU A 401 -42.00 -10.22 -33.13
N VAL A 402 -42.75 -11.27 -33.46
CA VAL A 402 -43.74 -11.23 -34.52
C VAL A 402 -44.72 -10.13 -34.13
N LEU A 403 -44.58 -8.99 -34.80
CA LEU A 403 -45.60 -7.96 -34.91
C LEU A 403 -46.89 -8.66 -35.35
N ARG A 404 -47.79 -8.93 -34.39
CA ARG A 404 -49.20 -9.20 -34.70
C ARG A 404 -49.78 -7.91 -35.24
N PHE A 405 -49.59 -7.69 -36.53
CA PHE A 405 -50.38 -6.74 -37.28
C PHE A 405 -51.83 -7.20 -37.23
N SER A 406 -52.64 -6.28 -36.71
CA SER A 406 -54.08 -6.23 -36.66
C SER A 406 -54.68 -6.74 -37.98
N CYS A 407 -55.36 -7.88 -37.92
CA CYS A 407 -56.18 -8.37 -39.02
C CYS A 407 -57.51 -7.61 -39.01
N CYS A 408 -57.52 -6.41 -39.60
CA CYS A 408 -58.73 -5.75 -40.05
C CYS A 408 -58.74 -5.76 -41.58
N ARG A 409 -59.52 -6.67 -42.18
CA ARG A 409 -60.64 -6.37 -43.10
C ARG A 409 -60.93 -7.50 -44.10
N CYS A 410 -62.24 -7.70 -44.27
CA CYS A 410 -62.95 -8.08 -45.51
C CYS A 410 -63.04 -9.55 -45.93
N CYS A 411 -64.27 -10.08 -45.83
CA CYS A 411 -65.12 -10.78 -46.83
C CYS A 411 -66.15 -11.60 -46.03
N ARG A 412 -67.46 -11.63 -46.29
CA ARG A 412 -68.29 -11.25 -47.44
C ARG A 412 -69.74 -11.12 -46.94
#